data_AF-A0A9P5ZXM2-F1
#
_entry.id   AF-A0A9P5ZXM2-F1
#
_cell.length_a   1.000
_cell.length_b   1.000
_cell.length_c   1.000
_cell.angle_alpha   90.00
_cell.angle_beta   90.00
_cell.angle_gamma   90.00
#
_symmetry.space_group_name_H-M   'P 1'
#
loop_
_entity.id
_entity.type
_entity.pdbx_description
1 polymer ?
#
loop_
_entity_poly.entity_id
_entity_poly.type
_entity_poly.pdbx_seq_one_letter_code
_entity_poly.pdbx_strand_id
1 'polypeptide(L)'
;MFFTKFIAASVVVVGLSSSAYAHAAAHPAMGIKEPLKRPDVRRPDAKNPCGTGVDIAANLEKAETIQVAADGTFSVVVENYNGGIDGSRQFTLKVDATGTGKSFQAGTITKNGLKVTYKNEKETIKAKLPAGMICKGGQAANLCLAQFTNAAYQKFGNCVVVTPARKQLCCHI
;
A
#
# COMPACT_ATOMS: atom_id res chain seq x y z
N MET A 1 -30.47 -34.83 -50.25
CA MET A 1 -31.43 -33.83 -49.71
C MET A 1 -30.66 -32.92 -48.77
N PHE A 2 -30.56 -31.64 -49.14
CA PHE A 2 -30.10 -30.52 -48.31
C PHE A 2 -31.05 -30.30 -47.12
N PHE A 3 -30.55 -30.04 -45.91
CA PHE A 3 -31.15 -29.13 -44.90
C PHE A 3 -30.07 -28.83 -43.81
N THR A 4 -29.35 -27.72 -43.84
CA THR A 4 -29.62 -26.39 -43.22
C THR A 4 -29.26 -26.29 -41.71
N LYS A 5 -28.17 -25.55 -41.44
CA LYS A 5 -27.86 -24.58 -40.34
C LYS A 5 -28.20 -24.94 -38.89
N PHE A 6 -27.26 -24.71 -37.96
CA PHE A 6 -27.28 -23.58 -37.02
C PHE A 6 -26.03 -23.56 -36.11
N ILE A 7 -25.52 -22.35 -35.90
CA ILE A 7 -24.40 -21.95 -35.04
C ILE A 7 -24.85 -21.98 -33.58
N ALA A 8 -24.02 -22.48 -32.67
CA ALA A 8 -24.01 -22.01 -31.27
C ALA A 8 -22.66 -22.35 -30.60
N ALA A 9 -21.71 -21.42 -30.73
CA ALA A 9 -20.57 -21.33 -29.82
C ALA A 9 -21.09 -20.86 -28.46
N SER A 10 -20.84 -21.62 -27.40
CA SER A 10 -21.09 -21.17 -26.02
C SER A 10 -19.79 -21.19 -25.24
N VAL A 11 -18.97 -20.17 -25.48
CA VAL A 11 -17.88 -19.78 -24.56
C VAL A 11 -18.51 -18.91 -23.50
N VAL A 12 -18.91 -19.51 -22.38
CA VAL A 12 -19.32 -18.78 -21.18
C VAL A 12 -18.08 -18.64 -20.29
N VAL A 13 -17.28 -17.60 -20.55
CA VAL A 13 -16.26 -17.13 -19.59
C VAL A 13 -16.96 -16.22 -18.60
N VAL A 14 -17.49 -16.81 -17.53
CA VAL A 14 -17.88 -16.04 -16.34
C VAL A 14 -16.61 -15.84 -15.51
N GLY A 15 -15.80 -14.88 -15.94
CA GLY A 15 -14.76 -14.31 -15.10
C GLY A 15 -15.40 -13.29 -14.17
N LEU A 16 -15.98 -13.74 -13.05
CA LEU A 16 -16.31 -12.83 -11.94
C LEU A 16 -14.98 -12.34 -11.33
N SER A 17 -14.37 -11.33 -11.94
CA SER A 17 -13.35 -10.52 -11.27
C SER A 17 -14.07 -9.63 -10.27
N SER A 18 -14.45 -10.19 -9.12
CA SER A 18 -14.86 -9.42 -7.95
C SER A 18 -13.63 -8.66 -7.46
N SER A 19 -13.36 -7.48 -8.03
CA SER A 19 -12.54 -6.49 -7.38
C SER A 19 -13.29 -6.09 -6.12
N ALA A 20 -12.99 -6.73 -4.99
CA ALA A 20 -13.45 -6.26 -3.70
C ALA A 20 -12.93 -4.82 -3.58
N TYR A 21 -13.84 -3.85 -3.77
CA TYR A 21 -13.56 -2.44 -3.55
C TYR A 21 -12.97 -2.31 -2.17
N ALA A 22 -11.70 -1.94 -2.07
CA ALA A 22 -11.01 -2.03 -0.80
C ALA A 22 -11.45 -0.93 0.16
N HIS A 23 -11.26 -1.20 1.44
CA HIS A 23 -12.05 -0.56 2.49
C HIS A 23 -11.24 0.37 3.39
N ALA A 24 -9.90 0.34 3.32
CA ALA A 24 -9.02 1.29 3.99
C ALA A 24 -7.66 1.42 3.27
N ALA A 25 -7.07 2.61 3.27
CA ALA A 25 -5.82 2.96 2.62
C ALA A 25 -4.90 3.79 3.53
N ALA A 26 -3.61 3.84 3.17
CA ALA A 26 -2.60 4.72 3.74
C ALA A 26 -2.13 5.74 2.69
N HIS A 27 -1.92 6.99 3.10
CA HIS A 27 -1.57 8.10 2.21
C HIS A 27 -0.11 8.55 2.39
N PRO A 28 0.56 9.03 1.32
CA PRO A 28 0.13 8.97 -0.07
C PRO A 28 0.32 7.56 -0.65
N ALA A 29 -0.67 7.06 -1.39
CA ALA A 29 -0.58 5.72 -1.97
C ALA A 29 0.28 5.72 -3.26
N MET A 30 1.30 4.87 -3.29
CA MET A 30 2.19 4.76 -4.44
C MET A 30 1.45 4.33 -5.70
N GLY A 31 1.68 5.05 -6.80
CA GLY A 31 1.09 4.75 -8.11
C GLY A 31 -0.40 5.06 -8.20
N ILE A 32 -0.95 5.78 -7.22
CA ILE A 32 -2.35 6.19 -7.19
C ILE A 32 -2.41 7.71 -7.06
N LYS A 33 -3.24 8.34 -7.88
CA LYS A 33 -3.43 9.79 -7.85
C LYS A 33 -4.36 10.17 -6.69
N GLU A 34 -3.93 11.10 -5.87
CA GLU A 34 -4.77 11.71 -4.82
C GLU A 34 -5.82 12.68 -5.43
N PRO A 35 -6.99 12.88 -4.77
CA PRO A 35 -7.43 12.20 -3.55
C PRO A 35 -7.85 10.75 -3.83
N LEU A 36 -7.40 9.83 -2.97
CA LEU A 36 -7.85 8.44 -2.99
C LEU A 36 -9.38 8.35 -2.89
N LYS A 37 -9.96 7.48 -3.71
CA LYS A 37 -11.37 7.08 -3.65
C LYS A 37 -11.46 5.60 -3.32
N ARG A 38 -12.64 5.17 -2.85
CA ARG A 38 -12.94 3.76 -2.56
C ARG A 38 -12.52 2.78 -3.69
N PRO A 39 -12.70 3.11 -4.99
CA PRO A 39 -12.23 2.25 -6.09
C PRO A 39 -10.72 2.18 -6.29
N ASP A 40 -9.97 3.13 -5.74
CA ASP A 40 -8.52 3.20 -5.90
C ASP A 40 -7.82 2.31 -4.87
N VAL A 41 -8.43 2.12 -3.71
CA VAL A 41 -7.89 1.25 -2.68
C VAL A 41 -7.74 -0.16 -3.22
N ARG A 42 -6.64 -0.81 -2.85
CA ARG A 42 -6.32 -2.18 -3.29
C ARG A 42 -6.17 -3.12 -2.10
N ARG A 43 -5.93 -4.38 -2.42
CA ARG A 43 -5.61 -5.45 -1.47
C ARG A 43 -4.20 -5.96 -1.77
N PRO A 44 -3.21 -5.61 -0.95
CA PRO A 44 -1.88 -6.21 -1.05
C PRO A 44 -1.95 -7.73 -0.92
N ASP A 45 -1.18 -8.43 -1.75
CA ASP A 45 -0.97 -9.88 -1.65
C ASP A 45 0.45 -10.26 -2.07
N ALA A 46 0.76 -11.55 -2.07
CA ALA A 46 2.11 -12.04 -2.39
C ALA A 46 2.55 -11.76 -3.83
N LYS A 47 1.60 -11.66 -4.78
CA LYS A 47 1.88 -11.37 -6.20
C LYS A 47 1.89 -9.87 -6.48
N ASN A 48 1.02 -9.13 -5.80
CA ASN A 48 0.83 -7.70 -5.93
C ASN A 48 1.01 -7.03 -4.56
N PRO A 49 2.25 -6.83 -4.10
CA PRO A 49 2.52 -6.37 -2.73
C PRO A 49 2.06 -4.92 -2.48
N CYS A 50 1.81 -4.13 -3.51
CA CYS A 50 1.20 -2.80 -3.37
C CYS A 50 -0.26 -2.76 -3.81
N GLY A 51 -0.84 -3.93 -4.10
CA GLY A 51 -2.15 -4.07 -4.70
C GLY A 51 -2.12 -4.22 -6.22
N THR A 52 -3.15 -4.86 -6.76
CA THR A 52 -3.27 -5.16 -8.19
C THR A 52 -3.19 -3.88 -9.05
N GLY A 53 -2.40 -3.95 -10.12
CA GLY A 53 -2.26 -2.87 -11.10
C GLY A 53 -1.24 -1.79 -10.72
N VAL A 54 -0.57 -1.91 -9.57
CA VAL A 54 0.50 -0.99 -9.17
C VAL A 54 1.84 -1.51 -9.71
N ASP A 55 2.41 -0.77 -10.67
CA ASP A 55 3.79 -1.01 -11.15
C ASP A 55 4.80 -0.31 -10.24
N ILE A 56 5.49 -1.08 -9.40
CA ILE A 56 6.44 -0.54 -8.42
C ILE A 56 7.63 0.13 -9.12
N ALA A 57 8.19 -0.51 -10.14
CA ALA A 57 9.38 0.00 -10.83
C ALA A 57 9.10 1.31 -11.56
N ALA A 58 7.91 1.45 -12.17
CA ALA A 58 7.52 2.65 -12.88
C ALA A 58 7.13 3.84 -11.97
N ASN A 59 6.80 3.56 -10.70
CA ASN A 59 6.23 4.55 -9.77
C ASN A 59 7.13 4.91 -8.58
N LEU A 60 8.13 4.10 -8.21
CA LEU A 60 8.94 4.33 -7.01
C LEU A 60 9.57 5.74 -6.99
N GLU A 61 10.15 6.17 -8.10
CA GLU A 61 10.80 7.50 -8.25
C GLU A 61 9.82 8.68 -8.27
N LYS A 62 8.57 8.41 -8.68
CA LYS A 62 7.56 9.45 -8.89
C LYS A 62 6.66 9.61 -7.68
N ALA A 63 6.74 8.69 -6.74
CA ALA A 63 5.88 8.65 -5.57
C ALA A 63 6.16 9.87 -4.68
N GLU A 64 5.09 10.44 -4.14
CA GLU A 64 5.22 11.34 -3.01
C GLU A 64 5.75 10.54 -1.82
N THR A 65 6.81 11.06 -1.19
CA THR A 65 7.53 10.34 -0.14
C THR A 65 7.20 10.89 1.25
N ILE A 66 7.05 10.01 2.23
CA ILE A 66 7.02 10.42 3.64
C ILE A 66 8.45 10.47 4.18
N GLN A 67 8.80 11.60 4.79
CA GLN A 67 10.07 11.74 5.49
C GLN A 67 10.08 10.92 6.78
N VAL A 68 11.11 10.11 6.96
CA VAL A 68 11.35 9.35 8.19
C VAL A 68 12.32 10.13 9.07
N ALA A 69 11.94 10.29 10.35
CA ALA A 69 12.77 10.92 11.35
C ALA A 69 14.07 10.13 11.60
N ALA A 70 15.05 10.77 12.24
CA ALA A 70 16.37 10.17 12.50
C ALA A 70 16.30 8.87 13.33
N ASP A 71 15.27 8.72 14.17
CA ASP A 71 15.05 7.52 14.97
C ASP A 71 14.31 6.42 14.19
N GLY A 72 13.99 6.63 12.90
CA GLY A 72 13.25 5.69 12.07
C GLY A 72 11.73 5.78 12.18
N THR A 73 11.18 6.74 12.94
CA THR A 73 9.72 6.94 13.04
C THR A 73 9.17 7.86 11.97
N PHE A 74 7.92 7.65 11.58
CA PHE A 74 7.21 8.49 10.64
C PHE A 74 5.70 8.44 10.89
N SER A 75 4.99 9.49 10.45
CA SER A 75 3.53 9.55 10.56
C SER A 75 2.90 9.24 9.21
N VAL A 76 1.79 8.51 9.22
CA VAL A 76 1.03 8.15 8.03
C VAL A 76 -0.44 8.43 8.29
N VAL A 77 -1.12 9.05 7.33
CA VAL A 77 -2.57 9.20 7.39
C VAL A 77 -3.20 7.93 6.81
N VAL A 78 -4.14 7.35 7.53
CA VAL A 78 -4.98 6.26 7.04
C VAL A 78 -6.42 6.72 6.91
N GLU A 79 -7.09 6.27 5.86
CA GLU A 79 -8.48 6.62 5.54
C GLU A 79 -9.29 5.34 5.34
N ASN A 80 -10.52 5.31 5.84
CA ASN A 80 -11.45 4.23 5.57
C ASN A 80 -12.63 4.65 4.70
N TYR A 81 -13.10 3.71 3.88
CA TYR A 81 -14.19 3.88 2.91
C TYR A 81 -15.33 2.89 3.13
N ASN A 82 -15.34 2.23 4.28
CA ASN A 82 -16.37 1.28 4.69
C ASN A 82 -16.49 1.28 6.22
N GLY A 83 -17.63 0.85 6.73
CA GLY A 83 -17.78 0.54 8.16
C GLY A 83 -17.25 -0.86 8.51
N GLY A 84 -17.27 -1.16 9.81
CA GLY A 84 -16.88 -2.45 10.36
C GLY A 84 -15.37 -2.69 10.37
N ILE A 85 -14.99 -3.96 10.46
CA ILE A 85 -13.60 -4.41 10.45
C ILE A 85 -12.93 -4.21 9.09
N ASP A 86 -13.72 -4.21 8.03
CA ASP A 86 -13.26 -4.03 6.66
C ASP A 86 -12.65 -2.64 6.46
N GLY A 87 -13.29 -1.61 7.02
CA GLY A 87 -12.76 -0.26 7.08
C GLY A 87 -11.87 0.02 8.29
N SER A 88 -11.23 -1.00 8.87
CA SER A 88 -10.34 -0.81 10.00
C SER A 88 -9.24 0.22 9.68
N ARG A 89 -9.05 1.17 10.59
CA ARG A 89 -7.91 2.10 10.61
C ARG A 89 -6.74 1.56 11.46
N GLN A 90 -6.86 0.33 11.95
CA GLN A 90 -5.77 -0.39 12.59
C GLN A 90 -4.94 -1.11 11.52
N PHE A 91 -3.69 -0.69 11.34
CA PHE A 91 -2.79 -1.21 10.30
C PHE A 91 -1.60 -1.98 10.87
N THR A 92 -0.98 -2.78 10.02
CA THR A 92 0.34 -3.38 10.21
C THR A 92 1.29 -2.85 9.14
N LEU A 93 2.60 -2.86 9.44
CA LEU A 93 3.65 -2.39 8.54
C LEU A 93 4.60 -3.52 8.17
N LYS A 94 4.94 -3.62 6.89
CA LYS A 94 6.15 -4.27 6.42
C LYS A 94 6.92 -3.35 5.48
N VAL A 95 8.24 -3.46 5.46
CA VAL A 95 9.10 -2.58 4.65
C VAL A 95 10.07 -3.39 3.81
N ASP A 96 10.16 -3.06 2.53
CA ASP A 96 11.22 -3.51 1.63
C ASP A 96 12.25 -2.40 1.46
N ALA A 97 13.43 -2.64 1.99
CA ALA A 97 14.57 -1.72 1.91
C ALA A 97 15.03 -1.46 0.47
N THR A 98 14.84 -2.41 -0.44
CA THR A 98 15.27 -2.28 -1.84
C THR A 98 14.27 -1.50 -2.69
N GLY A 99 13.05 -1.29 -2.19
CA GLY A 99 11.98 -0.68 -2.95
C GLY A 99 11.45 -1.52 -4.12
N THR A 100 11.83 -2.80 -4.23
CA THR A 100 11.46 -3.67 -5.37
C THR A 100 10.14 -4.41 -5.17
N GLY A 101 9.62 -4.45 -3.95
CA GLY A 101 8.43 -5.21 -3.58
C GLY A 101 8.69 -6.71 -3.43
N LYS A 102 9.93 -7.14 -3.21
CA LYS A 102 10.30 -8.57 -3.18
C LYS A 102 10.60 -9.10 -1.79
N SER A 103 11.14 -8.25 -0.91
CA SER A 103 11.69 -8.70 0.37
C SER A 103 11.25 -7.77 1.50
N PHE A 104 10.19 -8.17 2.20
CA PHE A 104 9.56 -7.37 3.24
C PHE A 104 9.98 -7.82 4.64
N GLN A 105 10.44 -6.87 5.45
CA GLN A 105 10.71 -7.06 6.88
C GLN A 105 9.62 -6.38 7.71
N ALA A 106 9.25 -6.97 8.85
CA ALA A 106 8.21 -6.40 9.70
C ALA A 106 8.69 -5.09 10.36
N GLY A 107 7.92 -4.01 10.16
CA GLY A 107 8.08 -2.76 10.91
C GLY A 107 7.13 -2.71 12.11
N THR A 108 7.11 -1.58 12.81
CA THR A 108 6.28 -1.40 14.00
C THR A 108 5.29 -0.25 13.81
N ILE A 109 4.04 -0.44 14.24
CA ILE A 109 3.10 0.66 14.44
C ILE A 109 3.09 1.03 15.92
N THR A 110 3.62 2.21 16.26
CA THR A 110 3.78 2.68 17.65
C THR A 110 2.56 3.42 18.17
N LYS A 111 1.76 4.00 17.28
CA LYS A 111 0.41 4.49 17.55
C LYS A 111 -0.47 4.05 16.40
N ASN A 112 -1.52 3.29 16.70
CA ASN A 112 -2.41 2.75 15.68
C ASN A 112 -3.78 3.43 15.73
N GLY A 113 -4.56 3.23 14.67
CA GLY A 113 -5.93 3.70 14.59
C GLY A 113 -6.96 2.73 15.14
N LEU A 114 -8.23 3.10 15.03
CA LEU A 114 -9.35 2.29 15.52
C LEU A 114 -9.49 0.98 14.73
N LYS A 115 -9.62 -0.13 15.47
CA LYS A 115 -9.79 -1.46 14.87
C LYS A 115 -11.14 -1.61 14.17
N VAL A 116 -12.21 -1.08 14.74
CA VAL A 116 -13.56 -1.10 14.17
C VAL A 116 -14.10 0.32 14.19
N THR A 117 -14.64 0.77 13.06
CA THR A 117 -15.27 2.09 12.91
C THR A 117 -16.56 1.93 12.11
N TYR A 118 -17.55 2.78 12.36
CA TYR A 118 -18.77 2.82 11.55
C TYR A 118 -18.85 4.11 10.70
N LYS A 119 -17.88 5.01 10.86
CA LYS A 119 -17.75 6.25 10.11
C LYS A 119 -16.54 6.19 9.19
N ASN A 120 -16.66 6.81 8.02
CA ASN A 120 -15.53 7.06 7.12
C ASN A 120 -14.77 8.27 7.61
N GLU A 121 -13.53 8.07 8.03
CA GLU A 121 -12.70 9.08 8.67
C GLU A 121 -11.23 8.90 8.31
N LYS A 122 -10.46 9.97 8.51
CA LYS A 122 -9.00 9.96 8.45
C LYS A 122 -8.43 9.92 9.86
N GLU A 123 -7.30 9.23 10.01
CA GLU A 123 -6.55 9.20 11.25
C GLU A 123 -5.05 9.13 10.98
N THR A 124 -4.27 9.86 11.78
CA THR A 124 -2.80 9.77 11.72
C THR A 124 -2.31 8.69 12.67
N ILE A 125 -1.67 7.66 12.09
CA ILE A 125 -0.95 6.62 12.81
C ILE A 125 0.55 6.93 12.83
N LYS A 126 1.27 6.36 13.80
CA LYS A 126 2.73 6.44 13.88
C LYS A 126 3.35 5.07 13.62
N ALA A 127 4.29 5.06 12.70
CA ALA A 127 5.00 3.88 12.27
C ALA A 127 6.51 4.04 12.53
N LYS A 128 7.23 2.93 12.54
CA LYS A 128 8.68 2.87 12.69
C LYS A 128 9.24 1.82 11.76
N LEU A 129 10.32 2.18 11.06
CA LEU A 129 11.08 1.25 10.24
C LEU A 129 11.62 0.08 11.09
N PRO A 130 11.87 -1.09 10.49
CA PRO A 130 12.64 -2.16 11.12
C PRO A 130 13.98 -1.64 11.65
N ALA A 131 14.43 -2.16 12.79
CA ALA A 131 15.66 -1.71 13.43
C ALA A 131 16.87 -1.88 12.49
N GLY A 132 17.69 -0.84 12.37
CA GLY A 132 18.87 -0.85 11.49
C GLY A 132 18.57 -0.83 10.00
N MET A 133 17.31 -0.69 9.58
CA MET A 133 16.96 -0.65 8.16
C MET A 133 17.55 0.58 7.48
N ILE A 134 18.26 0.34 6.38
CA ILE A 134 18.76 1.36 5.47
C ILE A 134 18.01 1.20 4.16
N CYS A 135 17.35 2.26 3.71
CA CYS A 135 16.71 2.30 2.40
C CYS A 135 17.77 2.30 1.31
N LYS A 136 17.51 1.52 0.25
CA LYS A 136 18.41 1.27 -0.89
C LYS A 136 17.69 1.36 -2.23
N GLY A 137 16.37 1.60 -2.21
CA GLY A 137 15.58 1.77 -3.41
C GLY A 137 15.76 3.15 -4.02
N GLY A 138 15.40 3.23 -5.30
CA GLY A 138 15.52 4.42 -6.12
C GLY A 138 16.95 4.79 -6.54
N GLN A 139 17.08 5.76 -7.43
CA GLN A 139 18.34 6.20 -8.02
C GLN A 139 19.30 6.76 -6.98
N ALA A 140 18.77 7.49 -6.00
CA ALA A 140 19.54 8.03 -4.89
C ALA A 140 19.75 7.02 -3.73
N ALA A 141 19.31 5.76 -3.90
CA ALA A 141 19.44 4.68 -2.92
C ALA A 141 18.96 5.07 -1.52
N ASN A 142 17.83 5.77 -1.44
CA ASN A 142 17.27 6.31 -0.20
C ASN A 142 15.75 6.08 -0.07
N LEU A 143 15.14 5.30 -0.96
CA LEU A 143 13.71 4.99 -0.91
C LEU A 143 13.48 3.59 -0.34
N CYS A 144 12.56 3.49 0.61
CA CYS A 144 12.00 2.22 1.06
C CYS A 144 10.54 2.13 0.62
N LEU A 145 10.08 0.91 0.36
CA LEU A 145 8.70 0.63 0.06
C LEU A 145 8.01 0.08 1.32
N ALA A 146 7.07 0.84 1.88
CA ALA A 146 6.33 0.49 3.08
C ALA A 146 4.94 -0.04 2.72
N GLN A 147 4.70 -1.34 2.89
CA GLN A 147 3.40 -1.97 2.74
C GLN A 147 2.59 -1.83 4.04
N PHE A 148 1.40 -1.26 3.90
CA PHE A 148 0.40 -1.16 4.94
C PHE A 148 -0.78 -2.08 4.63
N THR A 149 -1.18 -2.88 5.61
CA THR A 149 -2.41 -3.67 5.55
C THR A 149 -3.22 -3.52 6.82
N ASN A 150 -4.54 -3.40 6.70
CA ASN A 150 -5.42 -3.22 7.85
C ASN A 150 -5.76 -4.53 8.56
N ALA A 151 -6.48 -4.41 9.68
CA ALA A 151 -6.87 -5.55 10.50
C ALA A 151 -7.95 -6.45 9.87
N ALA A 152 -8.56 -6.07 8.74
CA ALA A 152 -9.56 -6.88 8.04
C ALA A 152 -9.01 -8.28 7.70
N TYR A 153 -9.92 -9.24 7.53
CA TYR A 153 -9.53 -10.59 7.12
C TYR A 153 -8.89 -10.57 5.73
N GLN A 154 -9.44 -9.75 4.81
CA GLN A 154 -8.91 -9.63 3.46
C GLN A 154 -7.65 -8.74 3.38
N LYS A 155 -7.23 -8.05 4.45
CA LYS A 155 -6.00 -7.23 4.47
C LYS A 155 -5.97 -6.11 3.42
N PHE A 156 -6.88 -5.14 3.55
CA PHE A 156 -6.92 -3.97 2.66
C PHE A 156 -5.77 -3.01 2.96
N GLY A 157 -5.31 -2.29 1.93
CA GLY A 157 -4.26 -1.28 2.09
C GLY A 157 -3.49 -1.03 0.79
N ASN A 158 -2.25 -0.58 0.92
CA ASN A 158 -1.40 -0.20 -0.21
C ASN A 158 0.04 -0.03 0.26
N CYS A 159 0.92 0.29 -0.68
CA CYS A 159 2.25 0.78 -0.35
C CYS A 159 2.30 2.29 -0.28
N VAL A 160 3.19 2.79 0.56
CA VAL A 160 3.66 4.17 0.65
C VAL A 160 5.18 4.15 0.44
N VAL A 161 5.73 5.19 -0.17
CA VAL A 161 7.19 5.33 -0.29
C VAL A 161 7.69 6.21 0.85
N VAL A 162 8.73 5.76 1.53
CA VAL A 162 9.34 6.51 2.62
C VAL A 162 10.81 6.77 2.31
N THR A 163 11.28 7.94 2.70
CA THR A 163 12.69 8.33 2.56
C THR A 163 13.22 8.73 3.93
N PRO A 164 14.36 8.19 4.39
CA PRO A 164 15.05 8.71 5.55
C PRO A 164 15.35 10.20 5.33
N ALA A 165 15.21 10.98 6.40
CA ALA A 165 15.86 12.27 6.44
C ALA A 165 17.34 12.03 6.11
N ARG A 166 17.86 12.73 5.09
CA ARG A 166 19.30 12.73 4.87
C ARG A 166 19.91 13.12 6.20
N LYS A 167 20.79 12.28 6.77
CA LYS A 167 21.83 12.83 7.61
C LYS A 167 22.48 13.86 6.71
N GLN A 168 22.18 15.14 6.95
CA GLN A 168 23.05 16.20 6.48
C GLN A 168 24.42 15.71 6.93
N LEU A 169 25.30 15.37 5.99
CA LEU A 169 26.71 15.47 6.27
C LEU A 169 26.89 16.95 6.59
N CYS A 170 26.59 17.33 7.83
CA CYS A 170 27.08 18.56 8.39
C CYS A 170 28.57 18.44 8.22
N CYS A 171 29.10 19.36 7.41
CA CYS A 171 30.50 19.61 7.20
C CYS A 171 31.30 19.23 8.45
N HIS A 172 32.08 18.16 8.34
CA HIS A 172 33.37 18.16 9.01
C HIS A 172 34.27 19.09 8.20
N ILE A 173 34.21 20.38 8.54
CA ILE A 173 35.30 21.32 8.33
C ILE A 173 35.54 21.95 9.71
#